data_AF-W4LQF9-F1
#
_entry.id   AF-W4LQF9-F1
#
_cell.length_a   1.000
_cell.length_b   1.000
_cell.length_c   1.000
_cell.angle_alpha   90.00
_cell.angle_beta   90.00
_cell.angle_gamma   90.00
#
_symmetry.space_group_name_H-M   'P 1'
#
loop_
_entity.id
_entity.type
_entity.pdbx_description
1 polymer ?
#
loop_
_entity_poly.entity_id
_entity_poly.type
_entity_poly.pdbx_seq_one_letter_code
_entity_poly.pdbx_strand_id
1 'polypeptide(L)' 'MTVEEIAERLVAREQCVSVAEADTCGLVGYLLSTVPGSSKFFPGGVIAYTGGLKQSVLNVPDAVYQEKAASALK' A
#
# COMPACT_ATOMS: atom_id res chain seq x y z
N MET A 1 -17.59 2.35 1.65
CA MET A 1 -16.81 3.30 2.47
C MET A 1 -16.00 4.15 1.51
N THR A 2 -16.08 5.47 1.59
CA THR A 2 -15.32 6.39 0.72
C THR A 2 -13.95 6.72 1.34
N VAL A 3 -13.05 7.36 0.59
CA VAL A 3 -11.73 7.76 1.12
C VAL A 3 -11.83 8.88 2.16
N GLU A 4 -12.86 9.72 2.07
CA GLU A 4 -13.18 10.74 3.05
C GLU A 4 -13.59 10.10 4.39
N GLU A 5 -14.45 9.08 4.35
CA GLU A 5 -14.84 8.33 5.56
C GLU A 5 -13.65 7.61 6.21
N ILE A 6 -12.68 7.14 5.41
CA ILE A 6 -11.42 6.56 5.92
C ILE A 6 -10.56 7.64 6.58
N ALA A 7 -10.40 8.80 5.92
CA ALA A 7 -9.63 9.92 6.44
C ALA A 7 -10.16 10.42 7.78
N GLU A 8 -11.48 10.62 7.89
CA GLU A 8 -12.15 11.02 9.14
C GLU A 8 -11.84 10.03 10.26
N ARG A 9 -11.92 8.74 9.97
CA ARG A 9 -11.66 7.65 10.94
C ARG A 9 -10.21 7.57 11.39
N LEU A 10 -9.26 7.84 10.50
CA LEU A 10 -7.82 7.82 10.82
C LEU A 10 -7.44 9.05 11.63
N VAL A 11 -7.88 10.23 11.21
CA VAL A 11 -7.60 11.50 11.91
C VAL A 11 -8.22 11.50 13.31
N ALA A 12 -9.47 11.04 13.47
CA ALA A 12 -10.12 10.96 14.78
C ALA A 12 -9.42 9.98 15.75
N ARG A 13 -8.63 9.04 15.22
CA ARG A 13 -7.85 8.07 16.01
C ARG A 13 -6.37 8.44 16.13
N GLU A 14 -5.93 9.55 15.56
CA GLU A 14 -4.52 9.93 15.47
C GLU A 14 -3.65 8.84 14.82
N GLN A 15 -4.17 8.17 13.79
CA GLN A 15 -3.52 7.08 13.09
C GLN A 15 -3.10 7.48 11.67
N CYS A 16 -2.02 6.84 11.21
CA CYS A 16 -1.59 6.92 9.83
C CYS A 16 -1.78 5.58 9.12
N VAL A 17 -1.90 5.62 7.80
CA VAL A 17 -1.91 4.46 6.92
C VAL A 17 -0.90 4.65 5.79
N SER A 18 -0.17 3.61 5.42
CA SER A 18 0.66 3.56 4.21
C SER A 18 0.22 2.40 3.34
N VAL A 19 0.57 2.47 2.05
CA VAL A 19 0.24 1.40 1.09
C VAL A 19 1.50 0.81 0.47
N ALA A 20 1.44 -0.49 0.19
CA ALA A 20 2.38 -1.20 -0.67
C ALA A 20 1.56 -1.80 -1.82
N GLU A 21 1.76 -1.29 -3.04
CA GLU A 21 0.93 -1.60 -4.20
C GLU A 21 1.68 -2.44 -5.23
N ALA A 22 0.99 -3.41 -5.83
CA ALA A 22 1.43 -4.12 -7.03
C ALA A 22 0.43 -3.81 -8.16
N ASP A 23 -0.57 -4.67 -8.39
CA ASP A 23 -1.50 -4.58 -9.53
C ASP A 23 -2.28 -3.26 -9.62
N THR A 24 -2.50 -2.59 -8.48
CA THR A 24 -3.18 -1.28 -8.43
C THR A 24 -2.29 -0.12 -8.87
N CYS A 25 -0.97 -0.32 -8.98
CA CYS A 25 0.00 0.63 -9.54
C CYS A 25 -0.10 2.07 -9.02
N GLY A 26 -0.43 2.26 -7.74
CA GLY A 26 -0.53 3.59 -7.12
C GLY A 26 -1.95 4.14 -7.06
N LEU A 27 -2.96 3.44 -7.59
CA LEU A 27 -4.35 3.90 -7.57
C LEU A 27 -4.86 4.09 -6.14
N VAL A 28 -4.48 3.23 -5.20
CA VAL A 28 -4.95 3.35 -3.82
C VAL A 28 -4.30 4.55 -3.13
N GLY A 29 -2.98 4.70 -3.26
CA GLY A 29 -2.26 5.86 -2.75
C GLY A 29 -2.74 7.16 -3.38
N TYR A 30 -3.04 7.17 -4.68
CA TYR A 30 -3.65 8.30 -5.36
C TYR A 30 -4.98 8.68 -4.69
N LEU A 31 -5.91 7.74 -4.54
CA LEU A 31 -7.22 8.00 -3.92
C LEU A 31 -7.10 8.49 -2.46
N LEU A 32 -6.13 7.99 -1.68
CA LEU A 32 -5.89 8.53 -0.33
C LEU A 32 -5.36 9.97 -0.39
N SER A 33 -4.49 10.26 -1.36
CA SER A 33 -3.89 11.59 -1.52
C SER A 33 -4.88 12.65 -2.00
N THR A 34 -5.99 12.27 -2.63
CA THR A 34 -7.01 13.23 -3.12
C THR A 34 -7.78 13.92 -2.00
N VAL A 35 -7.76 13.39 -0.77
CA VAL A 35 -8.43 14.02 0.38
C VAL A 35 -7.62 15.26 0.83
N PRO A 36 -8.22 16.47 0.91
CA PRO A 36 -7.52 17.65 1.41
C PRO A 36 -6.94 17.44 2.82
N GLY A 37 -5.65 17.74 2.99
CA GLY A 37 -4.94 17.51 4.25
C GLY A 37 -4.52 16.05 4.48
N SER A 38 -4.51 15.23 3.42
CA SER A 38 -4.08 13.81 3.45
C SER A 38 -2.73 13.57 4.10
N SER A 39 -1.80 14.54 4.06
CA SER A 39 -0.51 14.47 4.76
C SER A 39 -0.61 14.25 6.28
N LYS A 40 -1.77 14.51 6.90
CA LYS A 40 -2.01 14.22 8.32
C LYS A 40 -2.14 12.74 8.65
N PHE A 41 -2.52 11.91 7.68
CA PHE A 41 -2.79 10.48 7.90
C PHE A 41 -2.15 9.56 6.85
N PHE A 42 -1.68 10.09 5.73
CA PHE A 42 -1.06 9.33 4.65
C PHE A 42 0.35 9.88 4.36
N PRO A 43 1.40 9.28 4.95
CA PRO A 43 2.79 9.69 4.72
C PRO A 43 3.32 9.24 3.34
N GLY A 44 2.57 8.39 2.63
CA GLY A 44 2.93 7.87 1.32
C GLY A 44 2.86 6.34 1.25
N GLY A 45 3.37 5.81 0.14
CA GLY A 45 3.38 4.38 -0.13
C GLY A 45 4.47 3.99 -1.12
N VAL A 46 4.56 2.69 -1.39
CA VAL A 46 5.53 2.08 -2.30
C VAL A 46 4.79 1.32 -3.38
N ILE A 47 5.22 1.46 -4.62
CA ILE A 47 4.78 0.58 -5.71
C ILE A 47 5.87 -0.48 -5.92
N ALA A 48 5.59 -1.71 -5.50
CA ALA A 48 6.47 -2.87 -5.62
C ALA A 48 5.87 -3.88 -6.60
N TYR A 49 5.77 -3.50 -7.88
CA TYR A 49 5.08 -4.28 -8.91
C TYR A 49 5.75 -5.63 -9.17
N THR A 50 7.05 -5.63 -9.48
CA THR A 50 7.80 -6.84 -9.79
C THR A 50 8.21 -7.58 -8.52
N GLY A 51 8.58 -8.86 -8.69
CA GLY A 51 9.05 -9.71 -7.60
C GLY A 51 10.18 -9.05 -6.81
N GLY A 52 11.33 -8.81 -7.43
CA GLY A 52 12.52 -8.29 -6.73
C GLY A 52 12.34 -6.99 -5.95
N LEU A 53 11.34 -6.15 -6.28
CA LEU A 53 11.04 -4.93 -5.52
C LEU A 53 10.35 -5.21 -4.17
N LYS A 54 9.58 -6.30 -4.06
CA LYS A 54 8.96 -6.70 -2.78
C LYS A 54 10.04 -7.10 -1.77
N GLN A 55 11.07 -7.81 -2.22
CA GLN A 55 12.24 -8.12 -1.41
C GLN A 55 13.04 -6.85 -1.09
N SER A 56 13.47 -6.08 -2.09
CA SER A 56 14.46 -5.02 -1.88
C SER A 56 13.91 -3.78 -1.19
N VAL A 57 12.63 -3.46 -1.36
CA VAL A 57 12.00 -2.25 -0.79
C VAL A 57 11.17 -2.58 0.44
N LEU A 58 10.43 -3.69 0.42
CA LEU A 58 9.52 -4.07 1.51
C LEU A 58 10.11 -5.15 2.43
N ASN A 59 11.33 -5.62 2.17
CA ASN A 59 12.00 -6.69 2.93
C ASN A 59 11.18 -7.98 3.03
N VAL A 60 10.39 -8.30 2.00
CA VAL A 60 9.64 -9.56 1.94
C VAL A 60 10.65 -10.72 1.86
N PRO A 61 10.60 -11.72 2.75
CA PRO A 61 11.52 -12.85 2.69
C PRO A 61 11.36 -13.66 1.40
N ASP A 62 12.47 -14.11 0.82
CA ASP A 62 12.45 -14.91 -0.41
C ASP A 62 11.60 -16.17 -0.29
N ALA A 63 11.62 -16.83 0.87
CA ALA A 63 10.80 -18.01 1.12
C ALA A 63 9.30 -17.74 0.89
N VAL A 64 8.80 -16.58 1.35
CA VAL A 64 7.40 -16.16 1.18
C VAL A 64 7.09 -15.87 -0.29
N TYR A 65 8.04 -15.24 -0.99
CA TYR A 65 7.88 -14.95 -2.41
C TYR A 65 7.84 -16.23 -3.26
N GLN A 66 8.75 -17.16 -3.03
CA GLN A 66 8.86 -18.41 -3.81
C GLN A 66 7.63 -19.31 -3.63
N GLU A 67 7.11 -19.43 -2.42
CA GLU A 67 5.88 -20.18 -2.14
C GLU A 67 4.68 -19.64 -2.94
N LYS A 68 4.52 -18.30 -2.97
CA LYS A 68 3.44 -17.64 -3.69
C LYS A 68 3.64 -17.61 -5.20
N ALA A 69 4.87 -17.40 -5.68
CA ALA A 69 5.19 -17.42 -7.11
C ALA A 69 4.94 -18.80 -7.73
N ALA A 70 5.23 -19.88 -7.00
CA ALA A 70 4.92 -21.24 -7.43
C ALA A 70 3.39 -21.50 -7.57
N SER A 71 2.56 -20.81 -6.77
CA SER A 71 1.10 -20.90 -6.88
C SER A 71 0.48 -20.07 -8.00
N ALA A 72 1.19 -19.05 -8.51
CA ALA A 72 0.73 -18.18 -9.59
C ALA A 72 1.05 -18.71 -11.01
N LEU A 73 1.84 -19.80 -11.10
CA LEU A 73 2.20 -20.49 -12.35
C LEU A 73 1.35 -21.75 -12.61
N LYS A 74 0.28 -21.97 -11.83
CA LYS A 74 -0.74 -22.99 -12.07
C LYS A 74 -2.00 -22.33 -12.63
#